data_AF-A0AAV5QUR2-F1
#
_entry.id   AF-A0AAV5QUR2-F1
#
_cell.length_a   1.000
_cell.length_b   1.000
_cell.length_c   1.000
_cell.angle_alpha   90.00
_cell.angle_beta   90.00
_cell.angle_gamma   90.00
#
_symmetry.space_group_name_H-M   'P 1'
#
loop_
_entity.id
_entity.type
_entity.pdbx_description
1 polymer ?
#
loop_
_entity_poly.entity_id
_entity_poly.type
_entity_poly.pdbx_seq_one_letter_code
_entity_poly.pdbx_strand_id
1 'polypeptide(L)'
;MSPKQTDRALKMLKSSIIDDLLVQLKELKIEVDDEELKNTLLKTKNKSRRIPPKVEEHKKCVATCKNGKPCCVAMCDKKLKLCWAHMDGDQRIKYRKNKNVTEV
;
A
#
# COMPACT_ATOMS: atom_id res chain seq x y z
N MET A 1 22.53 7.23 10.15
CA MET A 1 21.81 6.35 9.20
C MET A 1 22.08 4.91 9.58
N SER A 2 21.06 4.08 9.71
CA SER A 2 21.26 2.66 10.00
C SER A 2 21.86 1.93 8.79
N PRO A 3 22.58 0.81 8.98
CA PRO A 3 23.12 0.00 7.88
C PRO A 3 22.05 -0.45 6.87
N LYS A 4 20.80 -0.62 7.32
CA LYS A 4 19.66 -0.93 6.45
C LYS A 4 19.22 0.25 5.58
N GLN A 5 19.37 1.48 6.10
CA GLN A 5 19.06 2.70 5.35
C GLN A 5 20.12 2.98 4.29
N THR A 6 21.40 2.74 4.58
CA THR A 6 22.50 2.90 3.62
C THR A 6 22.43 1.88 2.49
N ASP A 7 22.15 0.61 2.79
CA ASP A 7 21.97 -0.43 1.76
C ASP A 7 20.78 -0.12 0.82
N ARG A 8 19.69 0.41 1.37
CA ARG A 8 18.54 0.85 0.57
C ARG A 8 18.90 2.04 -0.33
N ALA A 9 19.60 3.03 0.19
CA ALA A 9 20.04 4.19 -0.59
C ALA A 9 20.98 3.77 -1.73
N LEU A 10 21.93 2.86 -1.45
CA LEU A 10 22.83 2.31 -2.46
C LEU A 10 22.09 1.55 -3.55
N LYS A 11 21.07 0.74 -3.20
CA LYS A 11 20.23 0.05 -4.18
C LYS A 11 19.45 1.01 -5.08
N MET A 12 18.89 2.08 -4.50
CA MET A 12 18.16 3.10 -5.27
C MET A 12 19.07 3.90 -6.21
N LEU A 13 20.28 4.23 -5.75
CA LEU A 13 21.28 4.91 -6.57
C LEU A 13 21.70 4.04 -7.75
N LYS A 14 21.99 2.75 -7.49
CA LYS A 14 22.33 1.78 -8.55
C LYS A 14 21.21 1.66 -9.59
N SER A 15 19.95 1.57 -9.16
CA SER A 15 18.84 1.51 -10.13
C SER A 15 18.71 2.78 -10.97
N SER A 16 18.88 3.96 -10.37
CA SER A 16 18.77 5.24 -11.11
C SER A 16 19.84 5.37 -12.19
N ILE A 17 21.09 5.02 -11.87
CA ILE A 17 22.19 5.07 -12.83
C ILE A 17 21.94 4.09 -13.99
N ILE A 18 21.44 2.89 -13.68
CA ILE A 18 21.11 1.88 -14.68
C ILE A 18 19.98 2.37 -15.60
N ASP A 19 18.95 2.99 -15.04
CA ASP A 19 17.83 3.53 -15.83
C ASP A 19 18.29 4.66 -16.78
N ASP A 20 19.15 5.57 -16.31
CA ASP A 20 19.70 6.66 -17.14
C ASP A 20 20.54 6.12 -18.30
N LEU A 21 21.41 5.14 -18.02
CA LEU A 21 22.21 4.47 -19.06
C LEU A 21 21.33 3.79 -20.10
N LEU A 22 20.20 3.19 -19.69
CA LEU A 22 19.27 2.57 -20.62
C LEU A 22 18.55 3.57 -21.52
N VAL A 23 18.17 4.72 -20.98
CA VAL A 23 17.56 5.79 -21.77
C VAL A 23 18.55 6.25 -22.84
N GLN A 24 19.80 6.50 -22.46
CA GLN A 24 20.86 6.89 -23.38
C GLN A 24 21.13 5.82 -24.45
N LEU A 25 21.19 4.54 -24.09
CA LEU A 25 21.39 3.43 -25.03
C LEU A 25 20.24 3.31 -26.05
N LYS A 26 18.99 3.51 -25.59
CA LYS A 26 17.81 3.54 -26.48
C LYS A 26 17.83 4.73 -27.43
N GLU A 27 18.19 5.90 -26.95
CA GLU A 27 18.34 7.11 -27.77
C GLU A 27 19.42 6.94 -28.84
N LEU A 28 20.52 6.27 -28.49
CA LEU A 28 21.63 5.97 -29.40
C LEU A 28 21.35 4.78 -30.34
N LYS A 29 20.19 4.12 -30.25
CA LYS A 29 19.83 2.91 -31.01
C LYS A 29 20.89 1.80 -30.96
N ILE A 30 21.63 1.71 -29.87
CA ILE A 30 22.61 0.64 -29.66
C ILE A 30 21.82 -0.59 -29.22
N GLU A 31 21.81 -1.62 -30.07
CA GLU A 31 21.26 -2.91 -29.68
C GLU A 31 22.19 -3.55 -28.64
N VAL A 32 21.72 -3.60 -27.41
CA VAL A 32 22.41 -4.31 -26.34
C VAL A 32 22.09 -5.79 -26.48
N ASP A 33 23.05 -6.55 -27.00
CA ASP A 33 23.00 -8.03 -27.12
C ASP A 33 23.41 -8.74 -25.82
N ASP A 34 23.20 -8.09 -24.68
CA ASP A 34 23.50 -8.65 -23.38
C ASP A 34 22.21 -9.12 -22.70
N GLU A 35 21.94 -10.42 -22.86
CA GLU A 35 20.85 -11.16 -22.20
C GLU A 35 20.92 -11.04 -20.67
N GLU A 36 22.12 -10.97 -20.09
CA GLU A 36 22.31 -10.87 -18.63
C GLU A 36 21.90 -9.49 -18.11
N LEU A 37 22.23 -8.43 -18.87
CA LEU A 37 21.73 -7.08 -18.62
C LEU A 37 20.20 -7.05 -18.71
N LYS A 38 19.61 -7.57 -19.80
CA LYS A 38 18.14 -7.62 -19.98
C LYS A 38 17.43 -8.35 -18.83
N ASN A 39 17.98 -9.48 -18.38
CA ASN A 39 17.40 -10.27 -17.30
C ASN A 39 17.52 -9.59 -15.92
N THR A 40 18.60 -8.84 -15.68
CA THR A 40 18.75 -8.03 -14.46
C THR A 40 17.79 -6.83 -14.44
N LEU A 41 17.52 -6.27 -15.62
CA LEU A 41 16.64 -5.13 -15.84
C LEU A 41 15.16 -5.46 -15.77
N LEU A 42 14.74 -6.64 -16.24
CA LEU A 42 13.34 -7.07 -16.24
C LEU A 42 12.86 -7.52 -14.84
N LYS A 43 13.76 -8.00 -13.98
CA LYS A 43 13.42 -8.49 -12.63
C LYS A 43 12.98 -7.39 -11.65
N THR A 44 13.21 -6.10 -11.96
CA THR A 44 12.79 -4.98 -11.10
C THR A 44 11.30 -4.65 -11.24
N LYS A 45 10.65 -5.10 -12.32
CA LYS A 45 9.24 -4.80 -12.57
C LYS A 45 8.35 -5.92 -12.05
N ASN A 46 7.42 -5.52 -11.19
CA ASN A 46 6.26 -6.26 -10.70
C ASN A 46 6.53 -7.18 -9.50
N LYS A 47 6.85 -6.57 -8.35
CA LYS A 47 6.31 -7.14 -7.10
C LYS A 47 4.79 -7.19 -7.28
N SER A 48 4.23 -8.40 -7.25
CA SER A 48 2.78 -8.57 -7.35
C SER A 48 2.11 -7.68 -6.30
N ARG A 49 1.14 -6.87 -6.74
CA ARG A 49 0.38 -6.02 -5.82
C ARG A 49 -0.36 -6.98 -4.89
N ARG A 50 0.02 -7.01 -3.61
CA ARG A 50 -0.66 -7.85 -2.61
C ARG A 50 -2.15 -7.53 -2.68
N ILE A 51 -2.96 -8.56 -2.94
CA ILE A 51 -4.41 -8.44 -2.89
C ILE A 51 -4.78 -8.42 -1.40
N PRO A 52 -5.37 -7.33 -0.88
CA PRO A 52 -5.81 -7.31 0.50
C PRO A 52 -6.94 -8.32 0.68
N PRO A 53 -7.03 -9.00 1.85
CA PRO A 53 -8.14 -9.89 2.12
C PRO A 53 -9.47 -9.13 2.03
N LYS A 54 -10.45 -9.73 1.37
CA LYS A 54 -11.80 -9.16 1.28
C LYS A 54 -12.48 -9.29 2.64
N VAL A 55 -13.01 -8.19 3.15
CA VAL A 55 -13.85 -8.19 4.35
C VAL A 55 -15.17 -8.87 3.99
N GLU A 56 -15.60 -9.86 4.79
CA GLU A 56 -16.90 -10.52 4.64
C GLU A 56 -18.03 -9.51 4.83
N GLU A 57 -19.15 -9.68 4.10
CA GLU A 57 -20.23 -8.67 4.07
C GLU A 57 -20.79 -8.33 5.45
N HIS A 58 -20.97 -9.32 6.31
CA HIS A 58 -21.48 -9.14 7.67
C HIS A 58 -20.50 -8.39 8.60
N LYS A 59 -19.23 -8.24 8.20
CA LYS A 59 -18.20 -7.48 8.92
C LYS A 59 -17.96 -6.09 8.33
N LYS A 60 -18.67 -5.70 7.26
CA LYS A 60 -18.54 -4.38 6.64
C LYS A 60 -19.35 -3.33 7.38
N CYS A 61 -18.88 -2.09 7.30
CA CYS A 61 -19.64 -0.93 7.72
C CYS A 61 -20.94 -0.81 6.90
N VAL A 62 -22.06 -0.54 7.58
CA VAL A 62 -23.38 -0.43 6.93
C VAL A 62 -23.64 0.93 6.28
N ALA A 63 -22.77 1.91 6.49
CA ALA A 63 -22.97 3.26 5.97
C ALA A 63 -22.66 3.36 4.47
N THR A 64 -23.25 4.39 3.85
CA THR A 64 -23.02 4.74 2.46
C THR A 64 -21.96 5.84 2.37
N CYS A 65 -20.96 5.62 1.52
CA CYS A 65 -19.93 6.61 1.24
C CYS A 65 -20.54 7.82 0.49
N LYS A 66 -19.82 8.95 0.47
CA LYS A 66 -20.25 10.19 -0.23
C LYS A 66 -20.57 10.01 -1.72
N ASN A 67 -20.05 8.95 -2.34
CA ASN A 67 -20.30 8.59 -3.74
C ASN A 67 -21.56 7.70 -3.92
N GLY A 68 -22.38 7.52 -2.89
CA GLY A 68 -23.60 6.70 -2.96
C GLY A 68 -23.38 5.18 -2.90
N LYS A 69 -22.13 4.71 -2.78
CA LYS A 69 -21.81 3.28 -2.71
C LYS A 69 -21.71 2.77 -1.26
N PRO A 70 -22.06 1.51 -0.97
CA PRO A 70 -21.91 0.93 0.35
C PRO A 70 -20.43 0.90 0.78
N CYS A 71 -20.17 1.09 2.07
CA CYS A 71 -18.82 1.08 2.60
C CYS A 71 -18.21 -0.33 2.55
N CYS A 72 -17.01 -0.45 1.97
CA CYS A 72 -16.27 -1.71 1.90
C CYS A 72 -15.32 -1.94 3.10
N VAL A 73 -15.25 -1.00 4.04
CA VAL A 73 -14.34 -1.04 5.18
C VAL A 73 -14.95 -1.89 6.29
N ALA A 74 -14.12 -2.63 7.04
CA ALA A 74 -14.57 -3.36 8.22
C ALA A 74 -15.18 -2.43 9.28
N MET A 75 -16.23 -2.90 9.96
CA MET A 75 -16.81 -2.19 11.09
C MET A 75 -15.81 -2.13 12.26
N CYS A 76 -15.68 -0.95 12.86
CA CYS A 76 -14.83 -0.74 14.05
C CYS A 76 -15.64 -1.00 15.32
N ASP A 77 -16.88 -0.53 15.38
CA ASP A 77 -17.79 -0.75 16.51
C ASP A 77 -18.93 -1.68 16.08
N LYS A 78 -19.06 -2.83 16.74
CA LYS A 78 -20.10 -3.84 16.44
C LYS A 78 -21.51 -3.35 16.78
N LYS A 79 -21.67 -2.48 17.79
CA LYS A 79 -22.97 -1.95 18.21
C LYS A 79 -23.50 -0.94 17.19
N LEU A 80 -22.62 -0.05 16.73
CA LEU A 80 -22.97 0.95 15.72
C LEU A 80 -22.95 0.39 14.29
N LYS A 81 -22.24 -0.72 14.06
CA LYS A 81 -21.96 -1.29 12.72
C LYS A 81 -21.28 -0.29 11.77
N LEU A 82 -20.54 0.66 12.33
CA LEU A 82 -19.84 1.72 11.60
C LEU A 82 -18.33 1.52 11.60
N CYS A 83 -17.66 1.96 10.54
CA CYS A 83 -16.21 2.13 10.51
C CYS A 83 -15.83 3.50 11.08
N TRP A 84 -14.56 3.68 11.45
CA TRP A 84 -14.03 4.92 12.02
C TRP A 84 -14.38 6.19 11.24
N ALA A 85 -14.34 6.11 9.90
CA ALA A 85 -14.61 7.24 9.02
C ALA A 85 -16.07 7.69 9.03
N HIS A 86 -17.01 6.76 9.22
CA HIS A 86 -18.45 7.04 9.27
C HIS A 86 -18.96 7.30 10.70
N MET A 87 -18.11 7.17 11.71
CA MET A 87 -18.47 7.60 13.06
C MET A 87 -18.36 9.11 13.20
N ASP A 88 -19.34 9.70 13.86
CA ASP A 88 -19.30 11.10 14.29
C ASP A 88 -18.39 11.30 15.51
N GLY A 89 -18.11 12.56 15.85
CA GLY A 89 -17.20 12.92 16.95
C GLY A 89 -17.57 12.25 18.28
N ASP A 90 -18.83 12.34 18.68
CA ASP A 90 -19.32 11.74 19.93
C ASP A 90 -19.24 10.21 19.93
N GLN A 91 -19.52 9.59 18.78
CA GLN A 91 -19.43 8.15 18.61
C GLN A 91 -17.98 7.66 18.75
N ARG A 92 -17.00 8.40 18.18
CA ARG A 92 -15.58 8.08 18.34
C ARG A 92 -15.12 8.23 19.78
N ILE A 93 -15.60 9.24 20.50
CA ILE A 93 -15.30 9.43 21.93
C ILE A 93 -15.84 8.25 22.75
N LYS A 94 -17.10 7.87 22.54
CA LYS A 94 -17.71 6.70 23.20
C LYS A 94 -16.97 5.41 22.88
N TYR A 95 -16.61 5.18 21.62
CA TYR A 95 -15.84 4.01 21.20
C TYR A 95 -14.48 3.93 21.91
N ARG A 96 -13.72 5.04 21.97
CA ARG A 96 -12.44 5.09 22.69
C ARG A 96 -12.59 4.79 24.17
N LYS A 97 -13.60 5.35 24.84
CA LYS A 97 -13.89 5.08 26.25
C LYS A 97 -14.16 3.60 26.47
N ASN A 98 -15.01 2.98 25.64
CA ASN A 98 -15.37 1.58 25.79
C ASN A 98 -14.19 0.64 25.52
N LYS A 99 -13.33 0.96 24.54
CA LYS A 99 -12.18 0.12 24.19
C LYS A 99 -11.10 0.12 25.29
N ASN A 100 -10.85 1.27 25.92
CA ASN A 100 -9.87 1.39 27.00
C ASN A 100 -10.29 0.71 28.31
N VAL A 101 -11.59 0.42 28.48
CA VAL A 101 -12.10 -0.29 29.68
C VAL A 101 -12.00 -1.81 29.51
N THR A 102 -11.94 -2.31 28.27
CA THR A 102 -11.89 -3.76 27.96
C THR A 102 -10.49 -4.36 27.87
N GLU A 103 -9.42 -3.58 28.09
CA GLU A 103 -8.02 -4.05 28.10
C GLU A 103 -7.48 -4.30 29.53
N VAL A 104 -8.34 -4.81 30.44
CA VAL A 104 -7.94 -5.30 31.78
C VAL A 104 -8.26 -6.79 31.90
#